data_AF-A0A938LJP5-F1
#
_entry.id   AF-A0A938LJP5-F1
#
_cell.length_a   1.000
_cell.length_b   1.000
_cell.length_c   1.000
_cell.angle_alpha   90.00
_cell.angle_beta   90.00
_cell.angle_gamma   90.00
#
_symmetry.space_group_name_H-M   'P 1'
#
loop_
_entity.id
_entity.type
_entity.pdbx_description
1 polymer ?
#
loop_
_entity_poly.entity_id
_entity_poly.type
_entity_poly.pdbx_seq_one_letter_code
_entity_poly.pdbx_strand_id
1 'polypeptide(L)' 'MPVPGYVDYQRREYCRDIRCPIQRLLEQAAEGSDEHEQVRAVCKGDCIHTTYEFHHWLMERGYEVVRKA' A
#
# COMPACT_ATOMS: atom_id res chain seq x y z
N MET A 1 16.01 -5.24 -3.27
CA MET A 1 17.33 -4.60 -3.48
C MET A 1 17.03 -3.24 -4.06
N PRO A 2 17.53 -2.16 -3.46
CA PRO A 2 17.39 -0.82 -4.03
C PRO A 2 18.03 -0.79 -5.42
N VAL A 3 17.36 -0.14 -6.37
CA VAL A 3 17.96 0.15 -7.68
C VAL A 3 18.71 1.48 -7.56
N PRO A 4 20.03 1.54 -7.82
CA PRO A 4 20.79 2.79 -7.72
C PRO A 4 20.15 3.91 -8.55
N GLY A 5 19.90 5.07 -7.93
CA GLY A 5 19.24 6.22 -8.55
C GLY A 5 17.72 6.24 -8.46
N TYR A 6 17.08 5.21 -7.88
CA TYR A 6 15.63 5.12 -7.68
C TYR A 6 15.26 5.16 -6.20
N VAL A 7 14.02 5.58 -5.91
CA VAL A 7 13.41 5.49 -4.58
C VAL A 7 12.42 4.35 -4.57
N ASP A 8 12.56 3.44 -3.60
CA ASP A 8 11.65 2.31 -3.45
C ASP A 8 10.30 2.77 -2.86
N TYR A 9 9.20 2.25 -3.41
CA TYR A 9 7.86 2.41 -2.87
C TYR A 9 7.79 1.90 -1.42
N GLN A 10 7.25 2.71 -0.51
CA GLN A 10 7.14 2.34 0.90
C GLN A 10 5.83 1.59 1.17
N ARG A 11 5.89 0.59 2.06
CA ARG A 11 4.72 -0.20 2.42
C ARG A 11 3.61 0.70 2.96
N ARG A 12 2.40 0.58 2.40
CA ARG A 12 1.19 1.36 2.70
C ARG A 12 1.25 2.85 2.31
N GLU A 13 2.25 3.28 1.56
CA GLU A 13 2.39 4.68 1.16
C GLU A 13 1.16 5.18 0.40
N TYR A 14 0.70 4.42 -0.61
CA TYR A 14 -0.56 4.71 -1.31
C TYR A 14 -1.73 4.89 -0.35
N CYS A 15 -2.00 3.87 0.47
CA CYS A 15 -3.17 3.84 1.36
C CYS A 15 -3.17 4.99 2.38
N ARG A 16 -2.00 5.40 2.88
CA ARG A 16 -1.86 6.54 3.79
C ARG A 16 -2.12 7.85 3.09
N ASP A 17 -1.53 8.03 1.92
CA ASP A 17 -1.64 9.25 1.13
C ASP A 17 -3.10 9.54 0.71
N ILE A 18 -3.83 8.52 0.22
CA ILE A 18 -5.25 8.67 -0.14
C ILE A 18 -6.19 8.65 1.07
N ARG A 19 -5.65 8.56 2.30
CA ARG A 19 -6.40 8.49 3.56
C ARG A 19 -7.42 7.34 3.59
N CYS A 20 -7.00 6.16 3.14
CA CYS A 20 -7.82 4.95 3.12
C CYS A 20 -8.40 4.66 4.52
N PRO A 21 -9.72 4.47 4.67
CA PRO A 21 -10.34 4.22 5.97
C PRO A 21 -9.87 2.90 6.58
N ILE A 22 -9.63 1.87 5.76
CA ILE A 22 -9.13 0.58 6.22
C ILE A 22 -7.71 0.71 6.77
N GLN A 23 -6.85 1.53 6.17
CA GLN A 23 -5.50 1.79 6.69
C GLN A 23 -5.55 2.50 8.05
N ARG A 24 -6.49 3.44 8.25
CA ARG A 24 -6.68 4.11 9.54
C ARG A 24 -7.11 3.14 10.64
N LEU A 25 -8.04 2.23 10.33
CA LEU A 25 -8.45 1.18 11.27
C LEU A 25 -7.28 0.22 11.56
N LEU A 26 -6.52 -0.15 10.54
CA LEU A 26 -5.36 -1.04 10.68
C LEU A 26 -4.31 -0.44 11.63
N GLU A 27 -4.06 0.86 11.54
CA GLU A 27 -3.07 1.58 12.38
C GLU A 27 -3.57 1.83 13.82
N GLN A 28 -4.86 1.66 14.10
CA GLN A 28 -5.40 1.74 15.47
C GLN A 28 -5.21 0.45 16.26
N ALA A 29 -5.12 -0.69 15.58
CA ALA A 29 -4.90 -1.99 16.20
C ALA A 29 -3.40 -2.26 16.40
N ALA A 30 -3.06 -2.97 17.48
CA ALA A 30 -1.68 -3.39 17.72
C ALA A 30 -1.23 -4.38 16.63
N GLU A 31 -0.06 -4.14 16.03
CA GLU A 31 0.45 -5.00 14.96
C GLU A 31 0.55 -6.47 15.41
N GLY A 32 -0.04 -7.37 14.61
CA GLY A 32 -0.07 -8.81 14.91
C GLY A 32 -1.14 -9.26 15.90
N SER A 33 -1.96 -8.33 16.44
CA SER A 33 -3.16 -8.71 17.19
C SER A 33 -4.25 -9.32 16.30
N ASP A 34 -5.21 -10.02 16.92
CA ASP A 34 -6.37 -10.58 16.22
C ASP A 34 -7.18 -9.49 15.49
N GLU A 35 -7.39 -8.34 16.14
CA GLU A 35 -8.06 -7.18 15.54
C GLU A 35 -7.29 -6.65 14.31
N HIS A 36 -5.97 -6.52 14.44
CA HIS A 36 -5.12 -6.11 13.31
C HIS A 36 -5.21 -7.10 12.14
N GLU A 37 -5.16 -8.41 12.39
CA GLU A 37 -5.25 -9.40 11.31
C GLU A 37 -6.65 -9.48 10.69
N GLN A 38 -7.72 -9.25 11.47
CA GLN A 38 -9.09 -9.13 10.94
C GLN A 38 -9.21 -7.95 9.97
N VAL A 39 -8.74 -6.75 10.36
CA VAL A 39 -8.75 -5.58 9.46
C VAL A 39 -7.84 -5.82 8.25
N ARG A 40 -6.68 -6.45 8.47
CA ARG A 40 -5.73 -6.77 7.39
C ARG A 40 -6.29 -7.76 6.37
N ALA A 41 -7.23 -8.63 6.75
CA ALA A 41 -7.88 -9.55 5.82
C ALA A 41 -8.58 -8.80 4.68
N VAL A 42 -9.23 -7.67 4.97
CA VAL A 42 -9.85 -6.79 3.97
C VAL A 42 -8.81 -6.31 2.96
N CYS A 43 -7.63 -5.88 3.42
CA CYS A 43 -6.55 -5.46 2.51
C CYS A 43 -6.04 -6.57 1.58
N LYS A 44 -6.15 -7.85 1.99
CA LYS A 44 -5.60 -8.99 1.26
C LYS A 44 -6.57 -9.58 0.25
N GLY A 45 -7.86 -9.66 0.60
CA GLY A 45 -8.87 -10.34 -0.21
C GLY A 45 -9.85 -9.37 -0.89
N ASP A 46 -10.29 -8.35 -0.17
CA ASP A 46 -11.43 -7.51 -0.54
C ASP A 46 -11.07 -6.02 -0.46
N CYS A 47 -9.93 -5.66 -1.05
CA CYS A 47 -9.46 -4.28 -1.04
C CYS A 47 -10.50 -3.38 -1.71
N ILE A 48 -10.87 -2.28 -1.04
CA ILE A 48 -11.83 -1.30 -1.56
C ILE A 48 -11.28 -0.43 -2.70
N HIS A 49 -9.98 -0.57 -3.00
CA HIS A 49 -9.29 0.13 -4.07
C HIS A 49 -8.89 -0.85 -5.16
N THR A 50 -8.93 -0.37 -6.39
CA THR A 50 -8.57 -1.11 -7.58
C THR A 50 -7.07 -1.00 -7.88
N THR A 51 -6.55 -2.01 -8.58
CA THR A 51 -5.21 -1.98 -9.16
C THR A 51 -5.01 -0.79 -10.09
N TYR A 52 -6.06 -0.33 -10.78
CA TYR A 52 -5.99 0.82 -11.68
C TYR A 52 -5.70 2.12 -10.91
N GLU A 53 -6.43 2.39 -9.83
CA GLU A 53 -6.21 3.58 -9.00
C GLU A 53 -4.79 3.62 -8.44
N PHE A 54 -4.29 2.47 -7.96
CA PHE A 54 -2.92 2.38 -7.47
C PHE A 54 -1.88 2.67 -8.55
N HIS A 55 -2.04 2.12 -9.75
CA HIS A 55 -1.11 2.39 -10.85
C HIS A 55 -1.14 3.84 -11.31
N HIS A 56 -2.31 4.47 -11.38
CA HIS A 56 -2.41 5.88 -11.70
C HIS A 56 -1.73 6.76 -10.65
N TRP A 57 -1.94 6.45 -9.37
CA TRP A 57 -1.28 7.14 -8.28
C TRP A 57 0.26 7.03 -8.34
N LEU A 58 0.79 5.87 -8.75
CA LEU A 58 2.23 5.65 -8.94
C LEU A 58 2.77 6.56 -10.05
N MET A 59 2.09 6.59 -11.20
CA MET A 59 2.49 7.43 -12.33
C MET A 59 2.47 8.92 -11.97
N GLU A 60 1.44 9.38 -11.25
CA GLU A 60 1.32 10.77 -10.79
C GLU A 60 2.45 11.20 -9.84
N ARG A 61 3.06 10.25 -9.12
CA ARG A 61 4.20 10.49 -8.21
C ARG A 61 5.56 10.22 -8.84
N GLY A 62 5.60 9.86 -10.13
CA GLY A 62 6.84 9.60 -10.84
C GLY A 62 7.49 8.26 -10.49
N TYR A 63 6.73 7.28 -9.97
CA TYR A 63 7.23 5.92 -9.82
C TYR A 63 7.28 5.20 -11.16
N GLU A 64 8.31 4.37 -11.33
CA GLU A 64 8.49 3.49 -12.49
C GLU A 64 8.54 2.03 -12.06
N VAL A 65 7.95 1.15 -12.87
CA VAL A 65 8.01 -0.31 -12.64
C VAL A 65 9.29 -0.85 -13.28
N VAL A 66 10.24 -1.27 -12.45
CA VAL A 66 11.52 -1.83 -12.89
C VAL A 66 11.49 -3.35 -12.84
N ARG A 67 11.66 -4.01 -13.99
CA ARG A 67 11.85 -5.46 -14.07
C ARG A 67 13.34 -5.78 -14.14
N LYS A 68 13.85 -6.52 -13.15
CA LYS A 68 15.22 -7.04 -13.21
C LYS A 68 15.34 -8.05 -14.36
N ALA A 69 16.42 -7.96 -15.14
CA ALA A 69 16.76 -8.91 -16.19
C ALA A 69 17.23 -10.25 -15.63
#